data_AF-A0A2E8UR86-F1
#
_entry.id   AF-A0A2E8UR86-F1
#
_cell.length_a   1.000
_cell.length_b   1.000
_cell.length_c   1.000
_cell.angle_alpha   90.00
_cell.angle_beta   90.00
_cell.angle_gamma   90.00
#
_symmetry.space_group_name_H-M   'P 1'
#
loop_
_entity.id
_entity.type
_entity.pdbx_description
1 polymer ?
#
loop_
_entity_poly.entity_id
_entity_poly.type
_entity_poly.pdbx_seq_one_letter_code
_entity_poly.pdbx_strand_id
1 'polypeptide(L)'
;MKKIGYLGPKGTFTDEAAYKYAENENRIEYSSFLQLTEALENHSIDEIVVPIENSLHGTVIEIIDYLISSKNAQIIHEQYMHISLCLIGKKVINYNQ
;
A
#
# COMPACT_ATOMS: atom_id res chain seq x y z
N MET A 1 -4.81 16.52 -9.69
CA MET A 1 -4.84 15.28 -8.92
C MET A 1 -3.47 14.64 -9.05
N LYS A 2 -2.83 14.36 -7.92
CA LYS A 2 -1.62 13.57 -7.85
C LYS A 2 -1.92 12.11 -8.18
N LYS A 3 -0.92 11.42 -8.71
CA LYS A 3 -0.91 9.97 -8.94
C LYS A 3 -0.22 9.31 -7.76
N ILE A 4 -0.97 8.51 -7.02
CA ILE A 4 -0.50 7.84 -5.80
C ILE A 4 -0.41 6.34 -6.10
N GLY A 5 0.80 5.80 -6.14
CA GLY A 5 1.01 4.37 -6.34
C GLY A 5 0.83 3.56 -5.06
N TYR A 6 0.33 2.34 -5.18
CA TYR A 6 0.31 1.37 -4.07
C TYR A 6 0.46 -0.06 -4.59
N LEU A 7 0.85 -0.98 -3.70
CA LEU A 7 0.90 -2.41 -4.02
C LEU A 7 -0.52 -2.99 -4.08
N GLY A 8 -0.94 -3.41 -5.26
CA GLY A 8 -2.25 -3.98 -5.51
C GLY A 8 -2.37 -5.47 -5.17
N PRO A 9 -3.47 -6.12 -5.60
CA PRO A 9 -4.60 -5.51 -6.33
C PRO A 9 -5.49 -4.64 -5.41
N LYS A 10 -6.45 -3.93 -6.00
CA LYS A 10 -7.54 -3.28 -5.26
C LYS A 10 -8.18 -4.21 -4.21
N GLY A 11 -8.47 -3.67 -3.03
CA GLY A 11 -9.03 -4.39 -1.89
C GLY A 11 -8.00 -5.00 -0.94
N THR A 12 -6.71 -4.81 -1.18
CA THR A 12 -5.65 -5.14 -0.22
C THR A 12 -5.57 -4.10 0.92
N PHE A 13 -4.83 -4.45 1.97
CA PHE A 13 -4.52 -3.51 3.05
C PHE A 13 -3.71 -2.29 2.57
N THR A 14 -2.88 -2.44 1.56
CA THR A 14 -2.15 -1.33 0.93
C THR A 14 -3.05 -0.42 0.09
N ASP A 15 -4.09 -0.95 -0.56
CA ASP A 15 -5.15 -0.13 -1.17
C ASP A 15 -5.90 0.67 -0.12
N GLU A 16 -6.31 0.03 0.99
CA GLU A 16 -6.98 0.73 2.10
C GLU A 16 -6.09 1.83 2.71
N ALA A 17 -4.81 1.54 2.91
CA ALA A 17 -3.83 2.51 3.39
C ALA A 17 -3.71 3.71 2.43
N ALA A 18 -3.64 3.45 1.12
CA ALA A 18 -3.56 4.50 0.10
C ALA A 18 -4.86 5.30 -0.01
N TYR A 19 -6.02 4.65 0.16
CA TYR A 19 -7.33 5.32 0.22
C TYR A 19 -7.40 6.29 1.39
N LYS A 20 -6.98 5.86 2.60
CA LYS A 20 -7.00 6.71 3.80
C LYS A 20 -6.07 7.91 3.69
N TYR A 21 -4.90 7.71 3.08
CA TYR A 21 -3.92 8.79 2.85
C TYR A 21 -4.39 9.78 1.78
N ALA A 22 -4.94 9.27 0.67
CA ALA A 22 -5.19 10.06 -0.53
C ALA A 22 -6.57 9.74 -1.16
N GLU A 23 -7.62 9.96 -0.39
CA GLU A 23 -9.02 9.64 -0.75
C GLU A 23 -9.45 10.29 -2.08
N ASN A 24 -9.08 11.57 -2.25
CA ASN A 24 -9.48 12.41 -3.39
C ASN A 24 -8.44 12.46 -4.53
N GLU A 25 -7.37 11.65 -4.46
CA GLU A 25 -6.31 11.61 -5.48
C GLU A 25 -6.44 10.41 -6.41
N ASN A 26 -5.66 10.38 -7.49
CA ASN A 26 -5.68 9.28 -8.44
C ASN A 26 -4.79 8.13 -7.93
N ARG A 27 -5.39 7.08 -7.36
CA ARG A 27 -4.67 5.91 -6.87
C ARG A 27 -4.45 4.88 -7.97
N ILE A 28 -3.21 4.45 -8.16
CA ILE A 28 -2.79 3.52 -9.22
C ILE A 28 -2.22 2.25 -8.57
N GLU A 29 -2.81 1.11 -8.90
CA GLU A 29 -2.33 -0.19 -8.42
C GLU A 29 -1.11 -0.67 -9.22
N TYR A 30 -0.13 -1.25 -8.53
CA TYR A 30 1.03 -1.90 -9.11
C TYR A 30 1.11 -3.35 -8.65
N SER A 31 1.62 -4.24 -9.51
CA SER A 31 1.63 -5.68 -9.23
C SER A 31 2.82 -6.16 -8.37
N SER A 32 3.83 -5.30 -8.19
CA SER A 32 5.01 -5.59 -7.38
C SER A 32 5.64 -4.31 -6.83
N PHE A 33 6.43 -4.43 -5.76
CA PHE A 33 7.22 -3.31 -5.24
C PHE A 33 8.20 -2.76 -6.27
N LEU A 34 8.84 -3.62 -7.07
CA LEU A 34 9.77 -3.19 -8.12
C LEU A 34 9.09 -2.24 -9.12
N GLN A 35 7.92 -2.62 -9.66
CA GLN A 35 7.20 -1.76 -10.61
C GLN A 35 6.74 -0.45 -9.95
N LEU A 36 6.30 -0.53 -8.69
CA LEU A 36 5.84 0.63 -7.94
C LEU A 36 6.98 1.63 -7.69
N THR A 37 8.14 1.15 -7.26
CA THR A 37 9.30 1.99 -6.96
C THR A 37 9.93 2.53 -8.23
N GLU A 38 10.05 1.73 -9.30
CA GLU A 38 10.47 2.22 -10.62
C GLU A 38 9.55 3.31 -11.16
N ALA A 39 8.23 3.21 -10.94
CA ALA A 39 7.30 4.24 -11.36
C ALA A 39 7.53 5.58 -10.61
N LEU A 40 7.89 5.52 -9.33
CA LEU A 40 8.25 6.71 -8.55
C LEU A 40 9.58 7.30 -9.04
N GLU A 41 10.61 6.48 -9.23
CA GLU A 41 11.92 6.91 -9.72
C GLU A 41 11.85 7.54 -11.12
N ASN A 42 10.99 7.02 -11.98
CA ASN A 42 10.79 7.52 -13.34
C ASN A 42 9.74 8.65 -13.43
N HIS A 43 9.28 9.20 -12.30
CA HIS A 43 8.27 10.26 -12.23
C HIS A 43 6.96 9.95 -12.96
N SER A 44 6.62 8.66 -13.09
CA SER A 44 5.33 8.22 -13.66
C SER A 44 4.17 8.40 -12.69
N ILE A 45 4.50 8.44 -11.39
CA ILE A 45 3.64 8.76 -10.25
C ILE A 45 4.33 9.77 -9.34
N ASP A 46 3.54 10.46 -8.51
CA ASP A 46 4.02 11.55 -7.66
C ASP A 46 4.45 11.03 -6.28
N GLU A 47 3.73 10.05 -5.73
CA GLU A 47 3.94 9.51 -4.38
C GLU A 47 3.62 8.01 -4.36
N ILE A 48 4.15 7.28 -3.37
CA ILE A 48 3.80 5.87 -3.13
C ILE A 48 3.38 5.65 -1.69
N VAL A 49 2.43 4.73 -1.48
CA VAL A 49 2.08 4.21 -0.16
C VAL A 49 2.55 2.77 -0.08
N VAL A 50 3.50 2.52 0.82
CA VAL A 50 4.16 1.22 1.00
C VAL A 50 4.19 0.84 2.48
N PRO A 51 4.08 -0.46 2.81
CA PRO A 51 4.29 -0.93 4.17
C PRO A 51 5.78 -0.96 4.48
N ILE A 52 6.19 -0.41 5.63
CA ILE A 52 7.58 -0.51 6.11
C ILE A 52 7.76 -1.60 7.16
N GLU A 53 6.71 -1.90 7.93
CA GLU A 53 6.72 -2.92 8.97
C GLU A 53 5.33 -3.58 9.14
N ASN A 54 5.32 -4.88 9.44
CA ASN A 54 4.16 -5.66 9.84
C ASN A 54 4.42 -6.25 11.23
N SER A 55 3.48 -6.09 12.17
CA SER A 55 3.64 -6.59 13.54
C SER A 55 3.79 -8.11 13.66
N LEU A 56 3.36 -8.88 12.64
CA LEU A 56 3.47 -10.35 12.63
C LEU A 56 4.72 -10.86 11.93
N HIS A 57 5.16 -10.18 10.86
CA HIS A 57 6.24 -10.65 9.99
C HIS A 57 7.47 -9.74 10.00
N GLY A 58 7.44 -8.67 10.80
CA GLY A 58 8.51 -7.70 10.92
C GLY A 58 8.59 -6.74 9.73
N THR A 59 9.78 -6.17 9.54
CA THR A 59 10.09 -5.17 8.52
C THR A 59 9.91 -5.71 7.09
N VAL A 60 9.42 -4.86 6.20
CA VAL A 60 9.33 -5.14 4.77
C VAL A 60 10.67 -4.77 4.12
N ILE A 61 11.57 -5.75 4.04
CA ILE A 61 12.97 -5.54 3.64
C ILE A 61 13.08 -4.92 2.24
N GLU A 62 12.24 -5.31 1.28
CA GLU A 62 12.29 -4.74 -0.07
C GLU A 62 12.10 -3.21 -0.10
N ILE A 63 11.29 -2.67 0.81
CA ILE A 63 11.05 -1.23 0.92
C ILE A 63 12.23 -0.54 1.62
N ILE A 64 12.84 -1.18 2.62
CA ILE A 64 14.05 -0.67 3.27
C ILE A 64 15.20 -0.59 2.27
N ASP A 65 15.44 -1.67 1.51
CA ASP A 65 16.49 -1.71 0.49
C ASP A 65 16.24 -0.66 -0.59
N TYR A 66 14.97 -0.45 -0.99
CA TYR A 66 14.60 0.63 -1.88
C TYR A 66 14.94 2.01 -1.30
N LEU A 67 14.54 2.29 -0.05
CA LEU A 67 14.81 3.58 0.59
C LEU A 67 16.31 3.86 0.74
N ILE A 68 17.12 2.84 1.01
CA ILE A 68 18.58 2.95 1.10
C ILE A 68 19.22 3.28 -0.27
N SER A 69 18.71 2.65 -1.34
CA SER A 69 19.28 2.77 -2.69
C SER A 69 18.69 3.91 -3.52
N SER A 70 17.51 4.41 -3.14
CA SER A 70 16.81 5.46 -3.86
C SER A 70 17.57 6.78 -3.84
N LYS A 71 17.47 7.53 -4.94
CA LYS A 71 18.02 8.89 -5.07
C LYS A 71 16.95 9.97 -4.90
N ASN A 72 15.69 9.60 -5.06
CA ASN A 72 14.56 10.52 -5.20
C ASN A 72 13.49 10.33 -4.12
N ALA A 73 13.46 9.17 -3.45
CA ALA A 73 12.45 8.88 -2.44
C ALA A 73 12.72 9.65 -1.14
N GLN A 74 11.66 10.26 -0.61
CA GLN A 74 11.65 10.87 0.72
C GLN A 74 10.39 10.41 1.44
N ILE A 75 10.54 10.06 2.72
CA ILE A 75 9.41 9.75 3.59
C ILE A 75 8.78 11.09 4.00
N ILE A 76 7.53 11.32 3.57
CA ILE A 76 6.80 12.56 3.84
C ILE A 76 5.61 12.35 4.80
N HIS A 77 5.26 11.10 5.08
CA HIS A 77 4.13 10.73 5.92
C HIS A 77 4.34 9.33 6.50
N GLU A 78 3.82 9.11 7.71
CA GLU A 78 3.70 7.79 8.32
C GLU A 78 2.27 7.59 8.81
N GLN A 79 1.79 6.34 8.74
CA GLN A 79 0.50 5.99 9.29
C GLN A 79 0.52 4.57 9.84
N TYR A 80 -0.18 4.38 10.97
CA TYR A 80 -0.44 3.06 11.52
C TYR A 80 -1.80 2.55 11.03
N MET A 81 -1.86 1.29 10.61
CA MET A 81 -3.10 0.66 10.21
C MET A 81 -3.34 -0.65 10.97
N HIS A 82 -4.43 -0.68 11.72
CA HIS A 82 -4.89 -1.90 12.37
C HIS A 82 -5.42 -2.89 11.33
N ILE A 83 -4.89 -4.11 11.32
CA ILE A 83 -5.27 -5.17 10.39
C ILE A 83 -6.44 -5.96 10.99
N SER A 84 -7.59 -5.91 10.31
CA SER A 84 -8.79 -6.66 10.69
C SER A 84 -9.19 -7.61 9.55
N LEU A 85 -9.18 -8.92 9.84
CA LEU A 85 -9.64 -9.93 8.90
C LEU A 85 -11.12 -10.21 9.10
N CYS A 86 -11.88 -10.17 8.01
CA CYS A 86 -13.31 -10.46 8.00
C CYS A 86 -13.56 -11.81 7.32
N LEU A 87 -14.48 -12.61 7.88
CA LEU A 87 -15.02 -13.77 7.19
C LEU A 87 -16.06 -13.29 6.16
N ILE A 88 -15.84 -13.59 4.88
CA ILE A 88 -16.71 -13.17 3.78
C ILE A 88 -17.40 -14.39 3.18
N GLY A 89 -18.71 -14.31 2.99
CA GLY A 89 -19.54 -15.36 2.41
C GLY A 89 -20.44 -14.82 1.30
N LYS A 90 -20.77 -15.67 0.31
CA LYS A 90 -21.66 -15.28 -0.81
C LYS A 90 -23.09 -15.00 -0.37
N LYS A 91 -23.51 -15.54 0.77
CA LYS A 91 -24.82 -15.33 1.39
C LYS A 91 -24.62 -15.16 2.89
N VAL A 92 -25.55 -14.44 3.52
CA VAL A 92 -25.61 -14.37 4.98
C VAL A 92 -25.91 -15.76 5.52
N ILE A 93 -25.03 -16.28 6.37
CA ILE A 93 -25.24 -17.52 7.11
C ILE A 93 -25.57 -17.12 8.54
N ASN A 94 -26.77 -17.45 9.01
CA ASN A 94 -27.14 -17.27 10.41
C ASN A 94 -26.52 -18.41 11.22
N TYR A 95 -25.51 -18.11 12.04
CA TYR A 95 -24.82 -19.07 12.90
C TYR A 95 -25.60 -19.47 14.18
N ASN A 96 -26.86 -19.01 14.32
CA ASN A 96 -27.72 -19.29 15.48
C ASN A 96 -28.64 -20.50 15.25
N GLN A 97 -28.11 -21.62 14.76
CA GLN A 97 -28.80 -22.92 14.76
C GLN A 97 -27.99 -23.94 15.54
#